data_AF-A0A821CCU2-F1
#
_entry.id   AF-A0A821CCU2-F1
#
_cell.length_a   1.000
_cell.length_b   1.000
_cell.length_c   1.000
_cell.angle_alpha   90.00
_cell.angle_beta   90.00
_cell.angle_gamma   90.00
#
_symmetry.space_group_name_H-M   'P 1'
#
loop_
_entity.id
_entity.type
_entity.pdbx_description
1 polymer ?
#
loop_
_entity_poly.entity_id
_entity_poly.type
_entity_poly.pdbx_seq_one_letter_code
_entity_poly.pdbx_strand_id
1 'polypeptide(L)' 'MHAVRRILDAMITVLNENPKYKFVWAEMSFLSLWWNQATNDKRQLLKKFLNNKQFEIVTGGWVS' A
#
# COMPACT_ATOMS: atom_id res chain seq x y z
N MET A 1 1.49 -16.17 3.19
CA MET A 1 0.51 -15.11 2.83
C MET A 1 0.02 -14.26 4.02
N HIS A 2 -0.01 -14.76 5.27
CA HIS A 2 -0.51 -13.98 6.42
C HIS A 2 0.37 -12.78 6.83
N ALA A 3 1.68 -12.80 6.58
CA ALA A 3 2.58 -11.71 6.95
C ALA A 3 2.37 -10.45 6.09
N VAL A 4 2.24 -10.60 4.77
CA VAL A 4 2.11 -9.46 3.84
C VAL A 4 0.83 -8.66 4.09
N ARG A 5 -0.28 -9.35 4.39
CA ARG A 5 -1.53 -8.69 4.76
C ARG A 5 -1.38 -7.81 6.01
N ARG A 6 -0.67 -8.30 7.03
CA ARG A 6 -0.40 -7.52 8.26
C ARG A 6 0.46 -6.29 7.97
N ILE A 7 1.43 -6.38 7.07
CA ILE A 7 2.26 -5.24 6.66
C ILE A 7 1.42 -4.17 5.97
N LEU A 8 0.60 -4.56 4.98
CA LEU A 8 -0.26 -3.62 4.27
C LEU A 8 -1.33 -3.02 5.19
N ASP A 9 -1.91 -3.81 6.09
CA ASP A 9 -2.87 -3.30 7.07
C ASP A 9 -2.24 -2.30 8.06
N ALA A 10 -1.03 -2.61 8.57
CA ALA A 10 -0.30 -1.70 9.45
C ALA A 10 0.11 -0.41 8.72
N MET A 11 0.55 -0.53 7.46
CA MET A 11 0.89 0.62 6.62
C MET A 11 -0.31 1.55 6.45
N ILE A 12 -1.51 1.02 6.22
CA ILE A 12 -2.72 1.84 6.10
C ILE A 12 -2.95 2.67 7.38
N THR A 13 -2.80 2.07 8.56
CA THR A 13 -2.95 2.77 9.84
C THR A 13 -1.89 3.86 9.99
N VAL A 14 -0.62 3.52 9.79
CA VAL A 14 0.52 4.44 9.98
C VAL A 14 0.45 5.63 9.03
N LEU A 15 0.12 5.41 7.75
CA LEU A 15 -0.01 6.50 6.78
C LEU A 15 -1.23 7.39 7.03
N ASN A 16 -2.30 6.84 7.60
CA ASN A 16 -3.48 7.62 7.97
C ASN A 16 -3.20 8.54 9.15
N GLU A 17 -2.45 8.06 10.14
CA GLU A 17 -2.07 8.82 11.34
C GLU A 17 -0.99 9.87 11.04
N ASN A 18 -0.10 9.61 10.07
CA ASN A 18 1.05 10.45 9.78
C ASN A 18 1.10 10.86 8.30
N PRO A 19 0.45 11.97 7.90
CA PRO A 19 0.38 12.43 6.51
C PRO A 19 1.73 12.72 5.84
N LYS A 20 2.79 12.91 6.63
CA LYS A 20 4.16 13.16 6.14
C LYS A 20 4.90 11.88 5.77
N TYR A 21 4.43 10.73 6.25
CA TYR A 21 5.09 9.46 6.00
C TYR A 21 4.80 8.98 4.59
N LYS A 22 5.82 8.35 4.02
CA LYS A 22 5.79 7.74 2.71
C LYS A 22 6.14 6.27 2.81
N PHE A 23 5.54 5.48 1.94
CA PHE A 23 5.79 4.06 1.87
C PHE A 23 5.89 3.63 0.40
N VAL A 24 6.92 2.86 0.10
CA VAL A 24 7.20 2.34 -1.24
C VAL A 24 6.95 0.84 -1.25
N TRP A 25 6.23 0.36 -2.26
CA TRP A 25 5.88 -1.05 -2.40
C TRP A 25 6.23 -1.58 -3.79
N ALA A 26 6.93 -2.72 -3.85
CA ALA A 26 7.40 -3.28 -5.12
C ALA A 26 6.55 -4.43 -5.68
N GLU A 27 6.02 -5.27 -4.79
CA GLU A 27 5.45 -6.57 -5.17
C GLU A 27 3.97 -6.49 -5.53
N MET A 28 3.66 -6.26 -6.82
CA MET A 28 2.29 -6.05 -7.29
C MET A 28 1.37 -7.26 -7.07
N SER A 29 1.90 -8.49 -7.17
CA SER A 29 1.13 -9.73 -6.97
C SER A 29 0.54 -9.80 -5.55
N PHE A 30 1.32 -9.45 -4.54
CA PHE A 30 0.82 -9.41 -3.16
C PHE A 30 -0.13 -8.25 -2.91
N LEU A 31 0.10 -7.10 -3.55
CA LEU A 31 -0.81 -5.97 -3.45
C LEU A 31 -2.18 -6.30 -4.06
N SER A 32 -2.21 -6.99 -5.20
CA SER A 32 -3.44 -7.45 -5.86
C SER A 32 -4.21 -8.44 -4.98
N LEU A 33 -3.51 -9.42 -4.39
CA LEU A 33 -4.12 -10.37 -3.45
C LEU A 33 -4.71 -9.67 -2.22
N TRP A 34 -3.98 -8.70 -1.65
CA TRP A 34 -4.50 -7.91 -0.53
C TRP A 34 -5.70 -7.06 -0.95
N TRP A 35 -5.63 -6.41 -2.12
CA TRP A 35 -6.73 -5.58 -2.64
C TRP A 35 -8.02 -6.37 -2.69
N ASN A 36 -8.00 -7.58 -3.23
CA ASN A 36 -9.17 -8.44 -3.34
C ASN A 36 -9.80 -8.81 -1.99
N GLN A 37 -8.99 -8.85 -0.92
CA GLN A 37 -9.45 -9.17 0.44
C GLN A 37 -9.72 -7.93 1.33
N ALA A 38 -9.25 -6.75 0.93
CA ALA A 38 -9.40 -5.53 1.70
C ALA A 38 -10.85 -5.03 1.69
N THR A 39 -11.27 -4.46 2.83
CA THR A 39 -12.56 -3.78 2.94
C THR A 39 -12.60 -2.51 2.07
N ASN A 40 -13.80 -2.03 1.76
CA ASN A 40 -13.97 -0.82 0.96
C ASN A 40 -13.25 0.40 1.58
N ASP A 41 -13.28 0.55 2.90
CA ASP A 41 -12.62 1.67 3.58
C ASP A 41 -11.10 1.63 3.40
N LYS A 42 -10.48 0.45 3.58
CA LYS A 42 -9.03 0.27 3.38
C LYS A 42 -8.62 0.53 1.92
N ARG A 43 -9.46 0.12 0.96
CA ARG A 43 -9.27 0.41 -0.47
C ARG A 43 -9.34 1.90 -0.75
N GLN A 44 -10.29 2.62 -0.13
CA GLN A 44 -10.39 4.07 -0.28
C GLN A 44 -9.20 4.79 0.34
N LEU A 45 -8.72 4.35 1.50
CA LEU A 45 -7.49 4.87 2.11
C LEU A 45 -6.28 4.66 1.22
N LEU A 46 -6.09 3.46 0.66
CA LEU A 46 -4.98 3.21 -0.27
C LEU A 46 -5.05 4.14 -1.50
N LYS A 47 -6.24 4.33 -2.07
CA LYS A 47 -6.44 5.29 -3.19
C LYS A 47 -6.09 6.73 -2.77
N LYS A 48 -6.49 7.15 -1.57
CA LYS A 48 -6.11 8.46 -1.01
C LYS A 48 -4.59 8.60 -0.90
N PHE A 49 -3.91 7.56 -0.43
CA PHE A 49 -2.45 7.56 -0.27
C PHE A 49 -1.68 7.59 -1.60
N LEU A 50 -2.23 6.95 -2.63
CA LEU A 50 -1.70 7.08 -4.00
C LEU A 50 -1.85 8.52 -4.50
N ASN A 51 -3.05 9.11 -4.33
CA ASN A 51 -3.33 10.46 -4.81
C ASN A 51 -2.49 11.54 -4.12
N ASN A 52 -2.21 11.39 -2.83
CA ASN A 52 -1.41 12.35 -2.06
C ASN A 52 0.08 12.00 -2.00
N LYS A 53 0.53 11.00 -2.77
CA LYS A 53 1.95 10.57 -2.87
C LYS A 53 2.54 10.08 -1.54
N GLN A 54 1.71 9.56 -0.63
CA GLN A 54 2.16 8.84 0.56
C GLN A 54 2.44 7.36 0.28
N PHE A 55 1.79 6.77 -0.73
CA PHE A 55 2.04 5.40 -1.14
C PHE A 55 2.50 5.39 -2.61
N GLU A 56 3.68 4.84 -2.86
CA GLU A 56 4.27 4.76 -4.20
C GLU A 56 4.50 3.29 -4.56
N ILE A 57 4.05 2.88 -5.75
CA ILE A 57 4.27 1.52 -6.27
C ILE A 57 5.45 1.56 -7.22
N VAL A 58 6.50 0.82 -6.89
CA VAL A 58 7.67 0.64 -7.75
C VAL A 58 7.64 -0.76 -8.31
N THR A 59 6.96 -0.97 -9.44
CA THR A 59 7.24 -2.17 -10.25
C THR A 59 8.72 -2.15 -10.54
N GLY A 60 9.47 -3.18 -10.15
CA GLY A 60 10.94 -3.26 -10.16
C GLY A 60 11.59 -3.07 -11.55
N GLY A 61 11.39 -1.91 -12.15
CA GLY A 61 12.19 -1.37 -13.23
C GLY A 61 13.55 -1.07 -12.64
N TRP A 62 14.39 -2.10 -12.66
CA TRP A 62 15.82 -1.91 -12.73
C TRP A 62 16.07 -0.96 -13.91
N VAL A 63 16.74 0.16 -13.65
CA VAL A 63 17.31 0.98 -14.72
C VAL A 63 18.53 0.21 -15.24
N SER A 64 18.38 -0.41 -16.40
CA SER A 64 19.35 -0.55 -17.52
C SER A 64 18.91 -1.67 -18.45
#